data_AF-A0A815R9X2-F1
#
_entry.id   AF-A0A815R9X2-F1
#
_cell.length_a   1.000
_cell.length_b   1.000
_cell.length_c   1.000
_cell.angle_alpha   90.00
_cell.angle_beta   90.00
_cell.angle_gamma   90.00
#
_symmetry.space_group_name_H-M   'P 1'
#
loop_
_entity.id
_entity.type
_entity.pdbx_description
1 polymer ?
#
loop_
_entity_poly.entity_id
_entity_poly.type
_entity_poly.pdbx_seq_one_letter_code
_entity_poly.pdbx_strand_id
1 'polypeptide(L)'
;MRTRCGSNGYVTNFAHKYCEKYLAGRSSFYDTKWQNGVRVCLQRTMLSKLRTVNQPTCQQIRDWGFGSHFGCYMRPIPNSPEVNFCRLKGADIAEIGWMAKGAVFEKEVWSQFAKMIKECAGQYLQDVQQDFVQFLKKTMNSLNWPW
;
A
#
# COMPACT_ATOMS: atom_id res chain seq x y z
N MET A 1 -12.60 14.46 -9.95
CA MET A 1 -13.49 13.48 -10.63
C MET A 1 -14.90 13.68 -10.10
N ARG A 2 -15.86 14.12 -10.93
CA ARG A 2 -17.29 14.08 -10.57
C ARG A 2 -17.82 12.70 -10.95
N THR A 3 -18.25 11.90 -9.97
CA THR A 3 -18.91 10.61 -10.22
C THR A 3 -20.40 10.75 -9.92
N ARG A 4 -21.25 9.93 -10.57
CA ARG A 4 -22.71 9.94 -10.35
C ARG A 4 -23.14 9.34 -9.00
N CYS A 5 -22.20 8.93 -8.16
CA CYS A 5 -22.46 8.16 -6.94
C CYS A 5 -22.73 8.99 -5.69
N GLY A 6 -22.94 10.29 -5.86
CA GLY A 6 -23.22 11.21 -4.75
C GLY A 6 -22.08 11.30 -3.73
N SER A 7 -22.40 11.87 -2.57
CA SER A 7 -21.46 12.08 -1.46
C SER A 7 -20.98 10.77 -0.83
N ASN A 8 -21.78 9.70 -0.86
CA ASN A 8 -21.44 8.40 -0.28
C ASN A 8 -20.70 7.46 -1.26
N GLY A 9 -20.45 7.90 -2.49
CA GLY A 9 -19.77 7.10 -3.49
C GLY A 9 -18.32 6.82 -3.13
N TYR A 10 -17.81 5.66 -3.57
CA TYR A 10 -16.43 5.22 -3.32
C TYR A 10 -15.38 6.30 -3.64
N VAL A 11 -15.49 6.96 -4.80
CA VAL A 11 -14.50 7.97 -5.20
C VAL A 11 -14.50 9.17 -4.27
N THR A 12 -15.68 9.67 -3.90
CA THR A 12 -15.84 10.90 -3.13
C THR A 12 -15.58 10.68 -1.64
N ASN A 13 -16.19 9.66 -1.04
CA ASN A 13 -16.15 9.42 0.41
C ASN A 13 -14.91 8.65 0.86
N PHE A 14 -14.42 7.73 0.02
CA PHE A 14 -13.31 6.85 0.36
C PHE A 14 -12.03 7.27 -0.37
N ALA A 15 -11.98 7.10 -1.70
CA ALA A 15 -10.73 7.23 -2.45
C ALA A 15 -10.10 8.62 -2.34
N HIS A 16 -10.91 9.69 -2.43
CA HIS A 16 -10.40 11.06 -2.29
C HIS A 16 -9.88 11.34 -0.87
N LYS A 17 -10.68 11.02 0.16
CA LYS A 17 -10.29 11.17 1.57
C LYS A 17 -8.95 10.49 1.87
N TYR A 18 -8.76 9.25 1.43
CA TYR A 18 -7.49 8.54 1.66
C TYR A 18 -6.38 9.04 0.76
N CYS A 19 -6.65 9.42 -0.48
CA CYS A 19 -5.65 10.06 -1.36
C CYS A 19 -5.04 11.30 -0.69
N GLU A 20 -5.86 12.19 -0.11
CA GLU A 20 -5.38 13.38 0.60
C GLU A 20 -4.56 13.01 1.84
N LYS A 21 -4.99 12.01 2.62
CA LYS A 21 -4.19 11.52 3.77
C LYS A 21 -2.81 11.02 3.35
N TYR A 22 -2.75 10.21 2.29
CA TYR A 22 -1.49 9.70 1.76
C TYR A 22 -0.61 10.83 1.21
N LEU A 23 -1.19 11.85 0.58
CA LEU A 23 -0.44 13.03 0.14
C LEU A 23 0.12 13.83 1.32
N ALA A 24 -0.69 14.08 2.35
CA ALA A 24 -0.30 14.83 3.53
C ALA A 24 0.80 14.12 4.33
N GLY A 25 0.71 12.80 4.49
CA GLY A 25 1.74 11.99 5.15
C GLY A 25 2.81 11.46 4.20
N ARG A 26 3.01 12.03 3.01
CA ARG A 26 4.02 11.51 2.07
C ARG A 26 5.43 11.48 2.68
N SER A 27 5.76 12.45 3.53
CA SER A 27 7.09 12.56 4.15
C SER A 27 7.34 11.59 5.30
N SER A 28 6.32 10.90 5.83
CA SER A 28 6.51 9.85 6.85
C SER A 28 6.94 8.51 6.25
N PHE A 29 6.85 8.34 4.93
CA PHE A 29 7.30 7.14 4.23
C PHE A 29 8.80 7.18 3.95
N TYR A 30 9.51 6.11 4.29
CA TYR A 30 10.85 5.84 3.80
C TYR A 30 10.82 5.52 2.30
N ASP A 31 9.89 4.68 1.84
CA ASP A 31 9.72 4.36 0.42
C ASP A 31 8.67 5.25 -0.25
N THR A 32 9.05 6.51 -0.49
CA THR A 32 8.19 7.45 -1.22
C THR A 32 7.98 7.06 -2.69
N LYS A 33 8.88 6.26 -3.30
CA LYS A 33 8.73 5.77 -4.67
C LYS A 33 7.57 4.78 -4.76
N TRP A 34 7.52 3.81 -3.84
CA TRP A 34 6.41 2.87 -3.71
C TRP A 34 5.09 3.60 -3.47
N GLN A 35 5.04 4.51 -2.49
CA GLN A 35 3.81 5.25 -2.14
C GLN A 35 3.23 6.02 -3.34
N ASN A 36 4.09 6.74 -4.07
CA ASN A 36 3.66 7.49 -5.26
C ASN A 36 3.23 6.55 -6.38
N GLY A 37 3.96 5.46 -6.58
CA GLY A 37 3.62 4.42 -7.55
C GLY A 37 2.23 3.82 -7.29
N VAL A 38 1.93 3.47 -6.04
CA VAL A 38 0.61 2.95 -5.63
C VAL A 38 -0.49 3.95 -5.96
N ARG A 39 -0.32 5.22 -5.57
CA ARG A 39 -1.32 6.27 -5.83
C ARG A 39 -1.62 6.41 -7.32
N VAL A 40 -0.56 6.47 -8.14
CA VAL A 40 -0.70 6.59 -9.60
C VAL A 40 -1.33 5.33 -10.20
N CYS A 41 -0.93 4.14 -9.75
CA CYS A 41 -1.50 2.86 -10.22
C CYS A 41 -3.01 2.78 -9.95
N LEU A 42 -3.45 3.12 -8.73
CA LEU A 42 -4.86 3.12 -8.35
C LEU A 42 -5.67 4.10 -9.21
N GLN A 43 -5.17 5.31 -9.39
CA GLN A 43 -5.81 6.34 -10.22
C GLN A 43 -5.93 5.89 -11.69
N ARG A 44 -4.85 5.34 -12.26
CA ARG A 44 -4.83 4.85 -13.65
C ARG A 44 -5.77 3.67 -13.85
N THR A 45 -5.79 2.72 -12.92
CA THR A 45 -6.69 1.56 -12.99
C THR A 45 -8.14 1.99 -12.99
N MET A 46 -8.51 2.91 -12.08
CA MET A 46 -9.86 3.48 -12.04
C MET A 46 -10.21 4.24 -13.33
N LEU A 47 -9.31 5.13 -13.79
CA LEU A 47 -9.53 5.93 -15.00
C LEU A 47 -9.69 5.04 -16.25
N SER A 48 -8.93 3.95 -16.35
CA SER A 48 -9.05 2.97 -17.42
C SER A 48 -10.46 2.37 -17.44
N LYS A 49 -10.97 1.89 -16.30
CA LYS A 49 -12.33 1.31 -16.21
C LYS A 49 -13.43 2.32 -16.52
N LEU A 50 -13.30 3.55 -16.03
CA LEU A 50 -14.28 4.62 -16.28
C LEU A 50 -14.32 5.07 -17.76
N ARG A 51 -13.25 4.84 -18.53
CA ARG A 51 -13.21 5.15 -19.96
C ARG A 51 -13.79 4.05 -20.83
N THR A 52 -13.70 2.79 -20.39
CA THR A 52 -14.14 1.64 -21.20
C THR A 52 -15.58 1.23 -20.93
N VAL A 53 -16.13 1.57 -19.77
CA VAL A 53 -17.50 1.22 -19.40
C VAL A 53 -18.37 2.45 -19.43
N ASN A 54 -19.41 2.44 -20.25
CA ASN A 54 -20.39 3.51 -20.30
C ASN A 54 -21.31 3.45 -19.08
N GLN A 55 -21.46 4.56 -18.36
CA GLN A 55 -22.35 4.74 -17.19
C GLN A 55 -22.26 3.61 -16.13
N PRO A 56 -21.08 3.36 -15.53
CA PRO A 56 -20.94 2.32 -14.52
C PRO A 56 -21.75 2.61 -13.26
N THR A 57 -22.26 1.55 -12.64
CA THR A 57 -22.95 1.64 -11.36
C THR A 57 -21.97 1.98 -10.24
N CYS A 58 -22.49 2.49 -9.12
CA CYS A 58 -21.67 2.81 -7.97
C CYS A 58 -21.02 1.58 -7.33
N GLN A 59 -21.69 0.43 -7.40
CA GLN A 59 -21.12 -0.83 -6.98
C GLN A 59 -19.94 -1.22 -7.88
N GLN A 60 -20.07 -1.12 -9.21
CA GLN A 60 -18.96 -1.40 -10.12
C GLN A 60 -17.75 -0.51 -9.85
N ILE A 61 -17.95 0.79 -9.63
CA ILE A 61 -16.88 1.73 -9.28
C ILE A 61 -16.22 1.29 -7.96
N ARG A 62 -17.02 0.92 -6.95
CA ARG A 62 -16.50 0.46 -5.65
C ARG A 62 -15.68 -0.82 -5.81
N ASP A 63 -16.18 -1.79 -6.56
CA ASP A 63 -15.52 -3.08 -6.80
C ASP A 63 -14.21 -2.91 -7.56
N TRP A 64 -14.17 -2.05 -8.58
CA TRP A 64 -12.93 -1.74 -9.30
C TRP A 64 -11.91 -1.05 -8.39
N GLY A 65 -12.39 -0.15 -7.54
CA GLY A 65 -11.59 0.56 -6.57
C GLY A 65 -10.88 -0.42 -5.62
N PHE A 66 -11.66 -1.16 -4.83
CA PHE A 66 -11.09 -2.11 -3.88
C PHE A 66 -10.34 -3.27 -4.55
N GLY A 67 -10.85 -3.79 -5.66
CA GLY A 67 -10.20 -4.88 -6.41
C GLY A 67 -8.84 -4.51 -7.00
N SER A 68 -8.54 -3.23 -7.19
CA SER A 68 -7.23 -2.77 -7.70
C SER A 68 -6.13 -2.69 -6.64
N HIS A 69 -6.47 -2.70 -5.34
CA HIS A 69 -5.50 -2.42 -4.27
C HIS A 69 -4.38 -3.44 -4.22
N PHE A 70 -4.70 -4.74 -4.09
CA PHE A 70 -3.68 -5.77 -4.04
C PHE A 70 -2.70 -5.69 -5.22
N GLY A 71 -3.21 -5.57 -6.45
CA GLY A 71 -2.36 -5.45 -7.63
C GLY A 71 -1.45 -4.22 -7.58
N CYS A 72 -2.00 -3.05 -7.26
CA CYS A 72 -1.24 -1.81 -7.21
C CYS A 72 -0.24 -1.73 -6.05
N TYR A 73 -0.51 -2.38 -4.91
CA TYR A 73 0.43 -2.40 -3.78
C TYR A 73 1.59 -3.37 -4.04
N MET A 74 1.31 -4.50 -4.69
CA MET A 74 2.31 -5.52 -5.02
C MET A 74 3.13 -5.15 -6.25
N ARG A 75 2.57 -4.42 -7.22
CA ARG A 75 3.25 -4.00 -8.46
C ARG A 75 2.82 -2.59 -8.90
N PRO A 76 3.17 -1.54 -8.12
CA PRO A 76 2.76 -0.17 -8.38
C PRO A 76 3.36 0.44 -9.65
N ILE A 77 4.57 0.03 -10.03
CA ILE A 77 5.33 0.64 -11.12
C ILE A 77 5.64 -0.44 -12.17
N PRO A 78 5.22 -0.26 -13.44
CA PRO A 78 5.59 -1.17 -14.52
C PRO A 78 7.11 -1.32 -14.65
N ASN A 79 7.57 -2.54 -14.87
CA ASN A 79 9.00 -2.87 -15.05
C ASN A 79 9.90 -2.52 -13.84
N SER A 80 9.34 -2.40 -12.64
CA SER A 80 10.09 -2.19 -11.40
C SER A 80 9.65 -3.19 -10.31
N PRO A 81 9.96 -4.50 -10.47
CA PRO A 81 9.52 -5.55 -9.55
C PRO A 81 10.08 -5.38 -8.13
N GLU A 82 11.18 -4.65 -7.96
CA GLU A 82 11.78 -4.32 -6.67
C GLU A 82 10.95 -3.35 -5.83
N VAL A 83 10.06 -2.56 -6.47
CA VAL A 83 9.17 -1.62 -5.79
C VAL A 83 7.85 -2.32 -5.50
N ASN A 84 7.72 -2.93 -4.33
CA ASN A 84 6.51 -3.66 -3.93
C ASN A 84 6.30 -3.65 -2.42
N PHE A 85 5.07 -3.97 -1.99
CA PHE A 85 4.68 -3.96 -0.58
C PHE A 85 5.54 -4.89 0.31
N CYS A 86 6.01 -6.04 -0.20
CA CYS A 86 6.84 -6.95 0.59
C CYS A 86 8.23 -6.37 0.89
N ARG A 87 8.70 -5.39 0.13
CA ARG A 87 10.00 -4.73 0.29
C ARG A 87 9.93 -3.49 1.19
N LEU A 88 8.75 -3.14 1.67
CA LEU A 88 8.57 -2.02 2.58
C LEU A 88 9.20 -2.29 3.93
N LYS A 89 9.77 -1.23 4.52
CA LYS A 89 10.19 -1.25 5.92
C LYS A 89 8.97 -1.40 6.83
N GLY A 90 9.15 -2.04 7.98
CA GLY A 90 8.08 -2.17 8.98
C GLY A 90 7.43 -0.85 9.39
N ALA A 91 8.20 0.24 9.42
CA ALA A 91 7.69 1.59 9.68
C ALA A 91 6.70 2.09 8.59
N ASP A 92 6.97 1.84 7.31
CA ASP A 92 6.06 2.20 6.22
C ASP A 92 4.77 1.37 6.28
N ILE A 93 4.87 0.10 6.68
CA ILE A 93 3.71 -0.79 6.88
C ILE A 93 2.85 -0.28 8.04
N ALA A 94 3.48 0.13 9.14
CA ALA A 94 2.79 0.73 10.28
C ALA A 94 2.08 2.05 9.89
N GLU A 95 2.74 2.88 9.08
CA GLU A 95 2.17 4.13 8.58
C GLU A 95 0.94 3.89 7.70
N ILE A 96 0.96 2.87 6.83
CA ILE A 96 -0.21 2.45 6.05
C ILE A 96 -1.38 2.07 6.96
N GLY A 97 -1.12 1.25 7.98
CA GLY A 97 -2.14 0.87 8.96
C GLY A 97 -2.70 2.07 9.74
N TRP A 98 -1.82 2.99 10.14
CA TRP A 98 -2.20 4.23 10.82
C TRP A 98 -3.07 5.13 9.95
N MET A 99 -2.72 5.32 8.67
CA MET A 99 -3.54 6.09 7.74
C MET A 99 -4.92 5.44 7.53
N ALA A 100 -4.95 4.11 7.43
CA ALA A 100 -6.15 3.30 7.25
C ALA A 100 -7.06 3.22 8.48
N LYS A 101 -6.60 3.60 9.69
CA LYS A 101 -7.37 3.47 10.94
C LYS A 101 -8.78 4.09 10.92
N GLY A 102 -9.00 5.12 10.09
CA GLY A 102 -10.33 5.72 9.93
C GLY A 102 -11.34 4.87 9.15
N ALA A 103 -10.92 3.72 8.61
CA ALA A 103 -11.70 2.77 7.81
C ALA A 103 -11.92 1.45 8.57
N VAL A 104 -11.96 1.47 9.91
CA VAL A 104 -12.18 0.26 10.74
C VAL A 104 -13.43 -0.52 10.31
N PHE A 105 -14.47 0.17 9.83
CA PHE A 105 -15.72 -0.46 9.38
C PHE A 105 -15.72 -0.90 7.90
N GLU A 106 -14.69 -0.59 7.13
CA GLU A 106 -14.58 -1.02 5.72
C GLU A 106 -13.85 -2.36 5.65
N LYS A 107 -14.61 -3.46 5.64
CA LYS A 107 -14.05 -4.83 5.62
C LYS A 107 -13.08 -5.07 4.48
N GLU A 108 -13.32 -4.46 3.32
CA GLU A 108 -12.47 -4.58 2.15
C GLU A 108 -11.07 -4.02 2.38
N VAL A 109 -10.92 -2.94 3.16
CA VAL A 109 -9.61 -2.37 3.49
C VAL A 109 -8.76 -3.41 4.23
N TRP A 110 -9.32 -3.98 5.29
CA TRP A 110 -8.61 -4.94 6.13
C TRP A 110 -8.41 -6.29 5.45
N SER A 111 -9.35 -6.71 4.59
CA SER A 111 -9.20 -7.91 3.76
C SER A 111 -8.04 -7.76 2.78
N GLN A 112 -7.94 -6.62 2.09
CA GLN A 112 -6.83 -6.35 1.18
C GLN A 112 -5.50 -6.25 1.94
N PHE A 113 -5.49 -5.58 3.09
CA PHE A 113 -4.30 -5.46 3.92
C PHE A 113 -3.80 -6.81 4.44
N ALA A 114 -4.70 -7.63 5.01
CA ALA A 114 -4.37 -8.99 5.45
C ALA A 114 -3.87 -9.87 4.31
N LYS A 115 -4.47 -9.75 3.10
CA LYS A 115 -4.01 -10.47 1.92
C LYS A 115 -2.57 -10.12 1.54
N MET A 116 -2.22 -8.83 1.56
CA MET A 116 -0.84 -8.38 1.28
C MET A 116 0.15 -8.87 2.34
N ILE A 117 -0.20 -8.76 3.63
CA ILE A 117 0.65 -9.26 4.72
C ILE A 117 0.86 -10.77 4.59
N LYS A 118 -0.20 -11.53 4.28
CA LYS A 118 -0.11 -12.99 4.08
C LYS A 118 0.79 -13.35 2.91
N GLU A 119 0.67 -12.65 1.78
CA GLU A 119 1.52 -12.84 0.60
C GLU A 119 3.01 -12.59 0.92
N CYS A 120 3.30 -11.59 1.76
CA CYS A 120 4.65 -11.17 2.09
C CYS A 120 5.24 -11.82 3.36
N ALA A 121 4.47 -12.62 4.10
CA ALA A 121 4.85 -13.14 5.42
C ALA A 121 6.20 -13.87 5.41
N GLY A 122 6.45 -14.69 4.37
CA GLY A 122 7.73 -15.40 4.23
C GLY A 122 8.92 -14.45 4.07
N GLN A 123 8.76 -13.37 3.30
CA GLN A 123 9.81 -12.38 3.11
C GLN A 123 10.07 -11.58 4.39
N TYR A 124 9.03 -11.17 5.11
CA TYR A 124 9.20 -10.46 6.37
C TYR A 124 9.91 -11.31 7.43
N LEU A 125 9.60 -12.61 7.52
CA LEU A 125 10.31 -13.52 8.40
C LEU A 125 11.81 -13.63 8.04
N GLN A 126 12.11 -13.70 6.74
CA GLN A 126 13.50 -13.71 6.26
C GLN A 126 14.23 -12.40 6.58
N ASP A 127 13.60 -11.25 6.35
CA ASP A 127 14.20 -9.94 6.61
C ASP A 127 14.53 -9.78 8.10
N VAL A 128 13.61 -10.18 9.01
CA VAL A 128 13.86 -10.18 10.46
C VAL A 128 15.02 -11.12 10.84
N GLN A 129 15.08 -12.32 10.27
CA GLN A 129 16.18 -13.24 10.50
C GLN A 129 17.52 -12.65 10.05
N GLN A 130 17.57 -12.02 8.87
CA GLN A 130 18.79 -11.40 8.35
C GLN A 130 19.23 -10.22 9.21
N ASP A 131 18.31 -9.34 9.60
CA ASP A 131 18.61 -8.20 10.47
C ASP A 131 19.20 -8.66 11.82
N PHE A 132 18.64 -9.72 12.40
CA PHE A 132 19.16 -10.31 13.64
C PHE A 132 20.57 -10.88 13.44
N VAL A 133 20.83 -11.62 12.37
CA VAL A 133 22.16 -12.16 12.05
C VAL A 133 23.17 -11.02 11.86
N GLN A 134 22.80 -9.95 11.17
CA GLN A 134 23.68 -8.79 10.97
C GLN A 134 23.96 -8.06 12.28
N PHE A 135 22.96 -7.91 13.15
CA PHE A 135 23.13 -7.36 14.48
C PHE A 135 24.12 -8.18 15.32
N LEU A 136 23.97 -9.52 15.33
CA LEU A 136 24.90 -10.41 16.02
C LEU A 136 26.32 -10.28 15.47
N LYS A 137 26.50 -10.31 14.15
CA LYS A 137 27.82 -10.12 13.51
C LYS A 137 28.46 -8.80 13.91
N LYS A 138 27.70 -7.70 13.89
CA LYS A 138 28.20 -6.37 14.28
C LYS A 138 28.63 -6.36 15.74
N THR A 139 27.84 -6.97 16.62
CA THR A 139 28.12 -7.06 18.05
C THR A 139 29.38 -7.91 18.32
N MET A 140 29.51 -9.06 17.67
CA MET A 140 30.70 -9.91 17.76
C MET A 140 31.95 -9.20 17.24
N ASN A 141 31.85 -8.51 16.09
CA ASN A 141 32.97 -7.74 15.53
C ASN A 141 33.36 -6.56 16.42
N SER A 142 32.41 -5.91 17.11
CA SER A 142 32.73 -4.85 18.08
C SER A 142 33.36 -5.37 19.38
N LEU A 143 33.11 -6.64 19.71
CA LEU A 143 33.71 -7.30 20.89
C LEU A 143 35.09 -7.89 20.59
N ASN A 144 35.41 -8.17 19.32
CA ASN A 144 36.69 -8.73 18.86
C ASN A 144 37.75 -7.66 18.54
N TRP A 145 37.75 -6.50 19.22
CA TRP A 145 38.83 -5.53 19.02
C TRP A 145 40.16 -6.13 19.51
N PRO A 146 41.19 -6.23 18.66
CA PRO A 146 42.51 -6.67 19.10
C PRO A 146 43.14 -5.51 19.91
N TRP A 147 43.61 -5.81 21.11
CA TRP A 147 44.62 -4.99 21.78
C TRP A 147 45.92 -5.03 20.98
#